data_AF-A0A3D5X9K8-F1
#
_entry.id   AF-A0A3D5X9K8-F1
#
_cell.length_a   1.000
_cell.length_b   1.000
_cell.length_c   1.000
_cell.angle_alpha   90.00
_cell.angle_beta   90.00
_cell.angle_gamma   90.00
#
_symmetry.space_group_name_H-M   'P 1'
#
loop_
_entity.id
_entity.type
_entity.pdbx_description
1 polymer ?
#
loop_
_entity_poly.entity_id
_entity_poly.type
_entity_poly.pdbx_seq_one_letter_code
_entity_poly.pdbx_strand_id
1 'polypeptide(L)'
;MDFTLQTYKTLLQTLKNKGYTFLTFHDYLNPSLNLNLNLNLNLNLPLNLSLILLRHDVDLKPQNSLATAKMEHELGIKGSYYFRIVPESYNIDIIKQIAELGHEVGYHYETMDTASRRDCFVAKGA
;
A
#
# COMPACT_ATOMS: atom_id res chain seq x y z
N MET A 1 14.32 12.86 15.09
CA MET A 1 13.82 13.06 13.71
C MET A 1 12.43 12.46 13.65
N ASP A 2 11.46 13.16 13.06
CA ASP A 2 10.03 12.86 13.25
C ASP A 2 9.48 11.77 12.30
N PHE A 3 10.32 11.24 11.40
CA PHE A 3 9.94 10.24 10.41
C PHE A 3 10.60 8.89 10.71
N THR A 4 10.23 8.31 11.85
CA THR A 4 10.65 6.95 12.24
C THR A 4 9.48 5.98 12.14
N LEU A 5 9.78 4.69 12.01
CA LEU A 5 8.75 3.64 12.06
C LEU A 5 7.93 3.71 13.35
N GLN A 6 8.56 4.10 14.47
CA GLN A 6 7.90 4.29 15.75
C GLN A 6 6.92 5.47 15.73
N THR A 7 7.31 6.62 15.19
CA THR A 7 6.42 7.78 15.06
C THR A 7 5.24 7.46 14.14
N TYR A 8 5.50 6.75 13.04
CA TYR A 8 4.46 6.30 12.12
C TYR A 8 3.48 5.32 12.78
N LYS A 9 3.98 4.36 13.55
CA LYS A 9 3.16 3.44 14.36
C LYS A 9 2.24 4.19 15.31
N THR A 10 2.76 5.20 16.02
CA THR A 10 1.96 6.05 16.92
C THR A 10 0.86 6.80 16.17
N LEU A 11 1.14 7.33 14.97
CA LEU A 11 0.14 7.99 14.13
C LEU A 11 -0.99 7.03 13.75
N LEU A 12 -0.65 5.85 13.21
CA LEU A 12 -1.65 4.86 12.79
C LEU A 12 -2.51 4.38 13.96
N GLN A 13 -1.89 4.12 15.11
CA GLN A 13 -2.63 3.76 16.33
C GLN A 13 -3.58 4.87 16.77
N THR A 14 -3.15 6.12 16.72
CA THR A 14 -3.99 7.27 17.09
C THR A 14 -5.20 7.38 16.18
N LEU A 15 -5.02 7.25 14.87
CA LEU A 15 -6.10 7.27 13.88
C LEU A 15 -7.05 6.09 14.08
N LYS A 16 -6.53 4.87 14.25
CA LYS A 16 -7.34 3.68 14.54
C LYS A 16 -8.17 3.86 15.82
N ASN A 17 -7.57 4.37 16.90
CA ASN A 17 -8.24 4.62 18.17
C ASN A 17 -9.33 5.71 18.07
N LYS A 18 -9.23 6.60 17.10
CA LYS A 18 -10.26 7.60 16.79
C LYS A 18 -11.39 7.08 15.89
N GLY A 19 -11.35 5.79 15.53
CA GLY A 19 -12.41 5.13 14.74
C GLY A 19 -12.23 5.24 13.23
N TYR A 20 -11.05 5.64 12.74
CA TYR A 20 -10.78 5.64 11.31
C TYR A 20 -10.64 4.20 10.79
N THR A 21 -11.25 3.94 9.64
CA THR A 21 -11.15 2.65 8.95
C THR A 21 -10.16 2.75 7.81
N PHE A 22 -9.24 1.78 7.75
CA PHE A 22 -8.20 1.71 6.72
C PHE A 22 -8.63 0.74 5.62
N LEU A 23 -8.60 1.21 4.38
CA LEU A 23 -8.90 0.42 3.19
C LEU A 23 -7.76 0.50 2.20
N THR A 24 -7.60 -0.56 1.41
CA THR A 24 -6.79 -0.51 0.19
C THR A 24 -7.53 0.28 -0.89
N PHE A 25 -6.81 0.71 -1.93
CA PHE A 25 -7.44 1.38 -3.07
C PHE A 25 -8.37 0.42 -3.82
N HIS A 26 -7.97 -0.84 -3.96
CA HIS A 26 -8.83 -1.89 -4.52
C HIS A 26 -10.14 -2.05 -3.74
N ASP A 27 -10.07 -2.14 -2.40
CA ASP A 27 -11.25 -2.26 -1.55
C ASP A 27 -12.17 -1.04 -1.71
N TYR A 28 -11.59 0.15 -1.79
CA TYR A 28 -12.35 1.38 -2.00
C TYR A 28 -13.05 1.43 -3.37
N LEU A 29 -12.47 0.87 -4.42
CA LEU A 29 -13.08 0.88 -5.75
C LEU A 29 -14.13 -0.22 -5.96
N ASN A 30 -14.10 -1.29 -5.16
CA ASN A 30 -14.96 -2.44 -5.39
C ASN A 30 -16.46 -2.06 -5.26
N PRO A 31 -17.27 -2.17 -6.33
CA PRO A 31 -18.68 -1.77 -6.31
C PRO A 31 -19.50 -2.51 -5.25
N SER A 32 -19.14 -3.76 -4.94
CA SER A 32 -19.78 -4.56 -3.88
C SER A 32 -19.55 -3.98 -2.48
N LEU A 33 -18.45 -3.24 -2.30
CA LEU A 33 -18.12 -2.48 -1.08
C LEU A 33 -18.71 -1.07 -1.12
N ASN A 34 -18.93 -0.51 -2.31
CA ASN A 34 -19.53 0.81 -2.56
C ASN A 34 -21.06 0.84 -2.68
N LEU A 35 -21.74 -0.31 -2.90
CA LEU A 35 -23.22 -0.44 -3.00
C LEU A 35 -23.95 -0.19 -1.68
N ASN A 36 -23.20 0.40 -0.77
CA ASN A 36 -23.26 0.28 0.65
C ASN A 36 -22.95 1.67 1.27
N LEU A 37 -23.48 2.71 0.62
CA LEU A 37 -24.26 3.70 1.35
C LEU A 37 -25.56 3.08 1.95
N ASN A 38 -25.81 1.77 1.73
CA ASN A 38 -26.54 0.84 2.61
C ASN A 38 -25.88 -0.56 2.69
N LEU A 39 -24.91 -0.74 3.61
CA LEU A 39 -23.95 -1.85 3.79
C LEU A 39 -24.44 -3.32 3.85
N ASN A 40 -24.08 -4.10 2.83
CA ASN A 40 -23.82 -5.55 2.83
C ASN A 40 -22.34 -5.87 2.52
N LEU A 41 -21.45 -5.18 3.21
CA LEU A 41 -20.30 -5.87 3.77
C LEU A 41 -20.83 -6.72 4.93
N ASN A 42 -20.24 -7.87 5.23
CA ASN A 42 -20.28 -8.41 6.61
C ASN A 42 -19.47 -7.51 7.58
N LEU A 43 -19.53 -6.19 7.38
CA LEU A 43 -19.04 -5.11 8.22
C LEU A 43 -20.23 -4.15 8.33
N ASN A 44 -20.90 -4.16 9.48
CA ASN A 44 -21.85 -3.12 9.89
C ASN A 44 -21.07 -1.79 10.04
N LEU A 45 -20.88 -1.05 8.95
CA LEU A 45 -20.16 0.22 8.99
C LEU A 45 -21.16 1.38 9.21
N PRO A 46 -20.96 2.27 10.20
CA PRO A 46 -21.91 3.36 10.46
C PRO A 46 -21.91 4.41 9.32
N LEU A 47 -23.05 5.10 9.13
CA LEU A 47 -23.28 6.17 8.14
C LEU A 47 -22.29 7.36 8.19
N ASN A 48 -21.42 7.41 9.21
CA ASN A 48 -20.41 8.46 9.43
C ASN A 48 -19.00 7.84 9.44
N LEU A 49 -18.60 7.17 8.36
CA LEU A 49 -17.29 6.52 8.30
C LEU A 49 -16.18 7.50 7.91
N SER A 50 -15.20 7.66 8.79
CA SER A 50 -13.93 8.32 8.45
C SER A 50 -12.97 7.30 7.85
N LEU A 51 -12.77 7.38 6.54
CA LEU A 51 -11.94 6.45 5.77
C LEU A 51 -10.52 7.00 5.57
N ILE A 52 -9.54 6.09 5.56
CA ILE A 52 -8.16 6.38 5.18
C ILE A 52 -7.70 5.35 4.16
N LEU A 53 -7.18 5.84 3.03
CA LEU A 53 -6.47 5.05 2.04
C LEU A 53 -4.97 5.27 2.23
N LEU A 54 -4.27 4.25 2.73
CA LEU A 54 -2.82 4.31 2.87
C LEU A 54 -2.16 3.89 1.56
N ARG A 55 -1.33 4.78 1.02
CA ARG A 55 -0.53 4.54 -0.17
C ARG A 55 0.94 4.72 0.17
N HIS A 56 1.74 3.76 -0.26
CA HIS A 56 3.20 3.75 -0.14
C HIS A 56 3.83 3.65 -1.52
N ASP A 57 4.64 4.64 -1.89
CA ASP A 57 5.48 4.55 -3.07
C ASP A 57 6.82 3.90 -2.68
N VAL A 58 7.15 2.79 -3.32
CA VAL A 58 8.37 2.01 -3.05
C VAL A 58 9.39 2.30 -4.15
N ASP A 59 10.31 3.22 -3.86
CA ASP A 59 11.23 3.73 -4.88
C ASP A 59 12.64 3.13 -4.82
N LEU A 60 13.21 2.97 -3.62
CA LEU A 60 14.65 2.69 -3.45
C LEU A 60 14.98 1.55 -2.48
N LYS A 61 14.16 1.35 -1.45
CA LYS A 61 14.49 0.44 -0.33
C LYS A 61 13.29 -0.44 0.01
N PRO A 62 13.04 -1.52 -0.76
CA PRO A 62 11.87 -2.38 -0.56
C PRO A 62 11.87 -3.06 0.82
N GLN A 63 13.03 -3.25 1.43
CA GLN A 63 13.18 -3.76 2.80
C GLN A 63 12.50 -2.86 3.85
N ASN A 64 12.57 -1.54 3.68
CA ASN A 64 11.91 -0.60 4.58
C ASN A 64 10.40 -0.68 4.42
N SER A 65 9.92 -0.80 3.17
CA SER A 65 8.50 -1.00 2.88
C SER A 65 7.98 -2.31 3.46
N LEU A 66 8.78 -3.38 3.44
CA LEU A 66 8.43 -4.63 4.11
C LEU A 66 8.33 -4.49 5.63
N ALA A 67 9.24 -3.73 6.26
CA ALA A 67 9.17 -3.45 7.69
C ALA A 67 7.91 -2.64 8.05
N THR A 68 7.54 -1.66 7.22
CA THR A 68 6.28 -0.91 7.35
C THR A 68 5.08 -1.84 7.19
N ALA A 69 5.05 -2.69 6.16
CA ALA A 69 3.96 -3.63 5.90
C ALA A 69 3.76 -4.60 7.06
N LYS A 70 4.84 -5.17 7.61
CA LYS A 70 4.76 -6.03 8.81
C LYS A 70 4.12 -5.31 9.99
N MET A 71 4.54 -4.06 10.24
CA MET A 71 3.98 -3.25 11.33
C MET A 71 2.50 -2.91 11.11
N GLU A 72 2.11 -2.56 9.89
CA GLU A 72 0.71 -2.32 9.53
C GLU A 72 -0.14 -3.57 9.71
N HIS A 73 0.35 -4.73 9.26
CA HIS A 73 -0.30 -6.02 9.45
C HIS A 73 -0.48 -6.36 10.94
N GLU A 74 0.55 -6.15 11.78
CA GLU A 74 0.44 -6.30 13.24
C GLU A 74 -0.64 -5.39 13.85
N LEU A 75 -0.86 -4.20 13.27
CA LEU A 75 -1.94 -3.30 13.65
C LEU A 75 -3.30 -3.67 13.01
N GLY A 76 -3.37 -4.71 12.18
CA GLY A 76 -4.58 -5.08 11.43
C GLY A 76 -4.98 -4.05 10.38
N ILE A 77 -4.01 -3.31 9.83
CA ILE A 77 -4.19 -2.26 8.83
C ILE A 77 -3.69 -2.78 7.48
N LYS A 78 -4.43 -2.45 6.41
CA LYS A 78 -4.02 -2.72 5.04
C LYS A 78 -3.69 -1.42 4.32
N GLY A 79 -2.44 -1.27 3.89
CA GLY A 79 -2.01 -0.28 2.90
C GLY A 79 -1.88 -0.81 1.48
N SER A 80 -1.65 0.12 0.55
CA SER A 80 -1.42 -0.12 -0.89
C SER A 80 0.01 0.27 -1.24
N TYR A 81 0.80 -0.66 -1.76
CA TYR A 81 2.24 -0.52 -2.02
C TYR A 81 2.51 -0.50 -3.53
N TYR A 82 2.97 0.63 -4.05
CA TYR A 82 3.25 0.83 -5.46
C TYR A 82 4.75 0.70 -5.73
N PHE A 83 5.15 -0.34 -6.46
CA PHE A 83 6.55 -0.62 -6.76
C PHE A 83 6.95 -0.06 -8.11
N ARG A 84 8.12 0.59 -8.16
CA ARG A 84 8.81 0.91 -9.41
C ARG A 84 9.44 -0.35 -10.01
N ILE A 85 9.49 -0.42 -11.34
CA ILE A 85 10.11 -1.56 -12.06
C ILE A 85 11.55 -1.18 -12.38
N VAL A 86 12.33 -0.98 -11.31
CA VAL A 86 13.76 -0.68 -11.35
C VAL A 86 14.50 -1.67 -10.42
N PRO A 87 15.74 -2.07 -10.71
CA PRO A 87 16.47 -3.09 -9.93
C PRO A 87 16.53 -2.81 -8.41
N GLU A 88 16.53 -1.54 -8.01
CA GLU A 88 16.62 -1.09 -6.62
C GLU A 88 15.33 -1.34 -5.83
N SER A 89 14.18 -1.35 -6.51
CA SER A 89 12.85 -1.52 -5.89
C SER A 89 12.22 -2.88 -6.20
N TYR A 90 12.50 -3.42 -7.40
CA TYR A 90 11.87 -4.61 -7.92
C TYR A 90 12.46 -5.89 -7.34
N ASN A 91 12.08 -6.19 -6.09
CA ASN A 91 12.40 -7.43 -5.41
C ASN A 91 11.15 -8.30 -5.29
N ILE A 92 11.06 -9.34 -6.12
CA ILE A 92 9.88 -10.22 -6.22
C ILE A 92 9.55 -10.88 -4.88
N ASP A 93 10.56 -11.31 -4.11
CA ASP A 93 10.33 -12.01 -2.84
C ASP A 93 9.74 -11.06 -1.78
N ILE A 94 10.18 -9.80 -1.77
CA ILE A 94 9.60 -8.78 -0.89
C ILE A 94 8.18 -8.42 -1.34
N ILE A 95 7.97 -8.25 -2.65
CA ILE A 95 6.64 -7.96 -3.20
C ILE A 95 5.63 -9.05 -2.80
N LYS A 96 6.02 -10.33 -2.93
CA LYS A 96 5.20 -11.47 -2.51
C LYS A 96 4.92 -11.46 -1.01
N GLN A 97 5.92 -11.22 -0.18
CA GLN A 97 5.73 -11.13 1.27
C GLN A 97 4.74 -10.01 1.65
N ILE A 98 4.80 -8.85 1.01
CA ILE A 98 3.86 -7.76 1.26
C ILE A 98 2.43 -8.16 0.84
N ALA A 99 2.27 -8.83 -0.31
CA ALA A 99 0.97 -9.34 -0.74
C ALA A 99 0.42 -10.43 0.21
N GLU A 100 1.26 -11.34 0.70
CA GLU A 100 0.89 -12.40 1.64
C GLU A 100 0.44 -11.85 3.00
N LEU A 101 0.96 -10.69 3.41
CA LEU A 101 0.48 -9.94 4.58
C LEU A 101 -0.90 -9.30 4.36
N GLY A 102 -1.48 -9.42 3.16
CA GLY A 102 -2.82 -8.94 2.82
C GLY A 102 -2.88 -7.49 2.35
N HIS A 103 -1.73 -6.90 2.01
CA HIS A 103 -1.64 -5.57 1.41
C HIS A 103 -1.93 -5.59 -0.09
N GLU A 104 -2.40 -4.47 -0.61
CA GLU A 104 -2.49 -4.28 -2.06
C GLU A 104 -1.09 -3.99 -2.62
N VAL A 105 -0.74 -4.63 -3.73
CA VAL A 105 0.48 -4.37 -4.48
C VAL A 105 0.10 -3.80 -5.84
N GLY A 106 0.64 -2.63 -6.17
CA GLY A 106 0.44 -1.95 -7.44
C GLY A 106 1.76 -1.64 -8.15
N TYR A 107 1.65 -1.24 -9.41
CA TYR A 107 2.77 -0.72 -10.19
C TYR A 107 2.83 0.81 -10.06
N HIS A 108 3.98 1.34 -9.65
CA HIS A 108 4.24 2.78 -9.69
C HIS A 108 4.47 3.19 -11.15
N TYR A 109 3.41 3.65 -11.81
CA TYR A 109 3.42 3.96 -13.24
C TYR A 109 4.42 5.07 -13.59
N GLU A 110 5.47 4.72 -14.33
CA GLU A 110 6.51 5.64 -14.81
C GLU A 110 6.80 5.47 -16.31
N THR A 111 5.98 4.68 -17.02
CA THR A 111 6.24 4.24 -18.40
C THR A 111 6.47 5.41 -19.37
N MET A 112 5.75 6.52 -19.21
CA MET A 112 5.92 7.71 -20.06
C MET A 112 7.27 8.43 -19.83
N ASP A 113 7.76 8.47 -18.59
CA ASP A 113 9.09 9.03 -18.28
C ASP A 113 10.18 8.13 -18.87
N THR A 114 10.06 6.80 -18.70
CA THR A 114 11.01 5.84 -19.28
C THR A 114 10.99 5.80 -20.81
N ALA A 115 9.83 5.95 -21.46
CA ALA A 115 9.71 5.96 -22.91
C ALA A 115 10.28 7.24 -23.55
N SER A 116 10.31 8.34 -22.81
CA SER A 116 10.90 9.61 -23.26
C SER A 116 12.44 9.60 -23.20
N ARG A 117 13.02 8.73 -22.37
CA ARG A 117 14.48 8.55 -22.26
C ARG A 117 14.89 7.42 -23.20
N ARG A 118 15.79 7.69 -24.15
CA ARG A 118 16.32 6.70 -25.12
C ARG A 118 17.17 5.59 -24.50
N ASP A 119 17.07 5.34 -23.20
CA ASP A 119 17.81 4.29 -22.53
C ASP A 119 16.99 2.99 -22.61
N CYS A 120 17.15 2.33 -23.75
CA CYS A 120 16.73 0.97 -23.97
C CYS A 120 17.32 0.10 -22.86
N PHE A 121 16.48 -0.43 -21.98
CA PHE A 121 16.84 -1.52 -21.08
C PHE A 121 17.23 -2.73 -21.93
N VAL A 122 18.52 -2.82 -22.28
CA VAL A 122 19.11 -4.09 -22.69
C VAL A 122 19.09 -4.97 -21.45
N ALA A 123 18.12 -5.86 -21.36
CA ALA A 123 18.18 -7.00 -20.48
C ALA A 123 19.48 -7.76 -20.83
N LYS A 124 20.54 -7.55 -20.05
CA LYS A 124 21.70 -8.44 -20.06
C LYS A 124 21.25 -9.74 -19.40
N GLY A 125 20.71 -10.63 -20.21
CA GLY A 125 20.40 -12.01 -19.86
C GLY A 125 21.51 -12.95 -20.31
N ALA A 126 21.83 -13.88 -19.39
CA ALA A 126 22.63 -15.12 -19.50
C ALA A 126 24.14 -14.99 -19.76
#